data_AF-A0A0X3TI80-F1
#
_entry.id   AF-A0A0X3TI80-F1
#
_cell.length_a   1.000
_cell.length_b   1.000
_cell.length_c   1.000
_cell.angle_alpha   90.00
_cell.angle_beta   90.00
_cell.angle_gamma   90.00
#
_symmetry.space_group_name_H-M   'P 1'
#
loop_
_entity.id
_entity.type
_entity.pdbx_description
1 polymer ?
#
loop_
_entity_poly.entity_id
_entity_poly.type
_entity_poly.pdbx_seq_one_letter_code
_entity_poly.pdbx_strand_id
1 'polypeptide(L)'
;MALSKLERLRVLVDLAQDELDKAQDVFVTVRSQRDEYQMQLDSLLEYHSDYVGQLTKSRDTSVMQLQTMQAFLDKVTSAIHSQTQQVRQLDEVVEKAHAEWLEKRVRHQSLEKLCQKIEKDHHAKLEKQEQKLLDELASQRFVHGFRED
;
A
#
# COMPACT_ATOMS: atom_id res chain seq x y z
N MET A 1 -12.88 29.28 -16.40
CA MET A 1 -14.07 28.89 -15.61
C MET A 1 -13.58 28.29 -14.30
N ALA A 2 -14.06 28.75 -13.15
CA ALA A 2 -13.64 28.22 -11.86
C ALA A 2 -14.43 26.94 -11.54
N LEU A 3 -13.74 25.85 -11.25
CA LEU A 3 -14.35 24.60 -10.81
C LEU A 3 -15.14 24.82 -9.51
N SER A 4 -16.32 24.21 -9.41
CA SER A 4 -17.10 24.18 -8.18
C SER A 4 -16.29 23.58 -7.04
N LYS A 5 -16.64 23.92 -5.79
CA LYS A 5 -15.93 23.38 -4.61
C LYS A 5 -15.91 21.85 -4.59
N LEU A 6 -17.00 21.24 -5.07
CA LEU A 6 -17.14 19.79 -5.13
C LEU A 6 -16.21 19.17 -6.19
N GLU A 7 -16.18 19.74 -7.40
CA GLU A 7 -15.31 19.25 -8.48
C GLU A 7 -13.83 19.32 -8.10
N ARG A 8 -13.40 20.41 -7.44
CA ARG A 8 -12.02 20.52 -6.94
C ARG A 8 -11.70 19.44 -5.91
N LEU A 9 -12.65 19.10 -5.04
CA LEU A 9 -12.43 18.09 -4.02
C LEU A 9 -12.37 16.68 -4.62
N ARG A 10 -13.18 16.39 -5.65
CA ARG A 10 -13.07 15.14 -6.42
C ARG A 10 -11.69 14.98 -7.05
N VAL A 11 -11.18 16.02 -7.70
CA VAL A 11 -9.81 16.02 -8.24
C VAL A 11 -8.74 15.75 -7.16
N LEU A 12 -8.93 16.27 -5.94
CA LEU A 12 -8.02 15.99 -4.83
C LEU A 12 -8.14 14.56 -4.29
N VAL A 13 -9.32 13.96 -4.34
CA VAL A 13 -9.53 12.54 -4.00
C VAL A 13 -8.82 11.67 -5.03
N ASP A 14 -9.02 11.94 -6.32
CA ASP A 14 -8.38 11.19 -7.41
C ASP A 14 -6.85 11.28 -7.31
N LEU A 15 -6.30 12.48 -7.07
CA LEU A 15 -4.86 12.65 -6.87
C LEU A 15 -4.35 11.87 -5.64
N ALA A 16 -5.12 11.85 -4.54
CA ALA A 16 -4.74 11.10 -3.35
C ALA A 16 -4.83 9.58 -3.57
N GLN A 17 -5.74 9.12 -4.42
CA GLN A 17 -5.84 7.72 -4.85
C GLN A 17 -4.60 7.34 -5.70
N ASP A 18 -4.22 8.18 -6.67
CA ASP A 18 -3.02 7.95 -7.47
C ASP A 18 -1.73 7.90 -6.61
N GLU A 19 -1.63 8.77 -5.60
CA GLU A 19 -0.51 8.73 -4.64
C GLU A 19 -0.52 7.46 -3.78
N LEU A 20 -1.71 7.01 -3.35
CA LEU A 20 -1.89 5.78 -2.59
C LEU A 20 -1.45 4.55 -3.41
N ASP A 21 -1.88 4.46 -4.66
CA ASP A 21 -1.56 3.34 -5.54
C ASP A 21 -0.06 3.26 -5.80
N LYS A 22 0.59 4.41 -6.07
CA LYS A 22 2.06 4.47 -6.21
C LYS A 22 2.79 4.02 -4.94
N ALA A 23 2.34 4.46 -3.77
CA ALA A 23 2.93 4.05 -2.50
C ALA A 23 2.72 2.55 -2.24
N GLN A 24 1.57 2.00 -2.65
CA GLN A 24 1.27 0.59 -2.56
C GLN A 24 2.19 -0.24 -3.46
N ASP A 25 2.39 0.17 -4.71
CA ASP A 25 3.29 -0.50 -5.66
C ASP A 25 4.72 -0.55 -5.12
N VAL A 26 5.21 0.57 -4.57
CA VAL A 26 6.53 0.62 -3.92
C VAL A 26 6.59 -0.36 -2.77
N PHE A 27 5.63 -0.31 -1.84
CA PHE A 27 5.58 -1.20 -0.67
C PHE A 27 5.57 -2.68 -1.06
N VAL A 28 4.73 -3.07 -2.03
CA VAL A 28 4.65 -4.45 -2.53
C VAL A 28 5.97 -4.88 -3.16
N THR A 29 6.59 -4.01 -3.96
CA THR A 29 7.88 -4.29 -4.63
C THR A 29 8.99 -4.53 -3.61
N VAL A 30 9.19 -3.61 -2.65
CA VAL A 30 10.26 -3.78 -1.65
C VAL A 30 10.01 -4.94 -0.72
N ARG A 31 8.74 -5.25 -0.41
CA ARG A 31 8.38 -6.43 0.38
C ARG A 31 8.70 -7.73 -0.37
N SER A 32 8.33 -7.83 -1.64
CA SER A 32 8.67 -8.99 -2.48
C SER A 32 10.18 -9.20 -2.54
N GLN A 33 10.93 -8.11 -2.74
CA GLN A 33 12.38 -8.16 -2.73
C GLN A 33 12.91 -8.66 -1.37
N ARG A 34 12.42 -8.13 -0.24
CA ARG A 34 12.82 -8.61 1.08
C ARG A 34 12.55 -10.12 1.25
N ASP A 35 11.37 -10.57 0.84
CA ASP A 35 10.97 -11.97 0.96
C ASP A 35 11.85 -12.89 0.10
N GLU A 36 12.21 -12.48 -1.12
CA GLU A 36 13.18 -13.20 -1.98
C GLU A 36 14.55 -13.32 -1.31
N TYR A 37 15.07 -12.23 -0.74
CA TYR A 37 16.36 -12.24 -0.05
C TYR A 37 16.31 -13.11 1.22
N GLN A 38 15.17 -13.11 1.94
CA GLN A 38 14.96 -13.98 3.09
C GLN A 38 14.94 -15.46 2.68
N MET A 39 14.23 -15.83 1.62
CA MET A 39 14.20 -17.21 1.12
C MET A 39 15.60 -17.72 0.74
N GLN A 40 16.41 -16.86 0.11
CA GLN A 40 17.80 -17.20 -0.21
C GLN A 40 18.66 -17.37 1.06
N LEU A 41 18.46 -16.53 2.08
CA LEU A 41 19.14 -16.66 3.37
C LEU A 41 18.78 -17.99 4.05
N ASP A 42 17.49 -18.33 4.08
CA ASP A 42 17.00 -19.58 4.67
C ASP A 42 17.61 -20.80 3.96
N SER A 43 17.67 -20.76 2.62
CA SER A 43 18.30 -21.80 1.81
C SER A 43 19.80 -21.94 2.12
N LEU A 44 20.51 -20.84 2.31
CA LEU A 44 21.94 -20.87 2.67
C LEU A 44 22.16 -21.43 4.09
N LEU A 45 21.28 -21.10 5.04
CA LEU A 45 21.35 -21.61 6.41
C LEU A 45 21.07 -23.11 6.47
N GLU A 46 20.06 -23.58 5.75
CA GLU A 46 19.74 -25.01 5.60
C GLU A 46 20.93 -25.76 5.00
N TYR A 47 21.44 -25.27 3.87
CA TYR A 47 22.60 -25.85 3.20
C TYR A 47 23.83 -25.91 4.11
N HIS A 48 24.12 -24.83 4.85
CA HIS A 48 25.23 -24.78 5.79
C HIS A 48 25.08 -25.84 6.91
N SER A 49 23.88 -25.94 7.50
CA SER A 49 23.58 -26.93 8.54
C SER A 49 23.78 -28.36 8.04
N ASP A 50 23.22 -28.67 6.88
CA ASP A 50 23.33 -30.00 6.27
C ASP A 50 24.78 -30.36 5.95
N TYR A 51 25.54 -29.40 5.42
CA TYR A 51 26.93 -29.60 5.06
C TYR A 51 27.82 -29.89 6.28
N VAL A 52 27.66 -29.11 7.36
CA VAL A 52 28.36 -29.37 8.64
C VAL A 52 27.96 -30.72 9.24
N GLY A 53 26.68 -31.08 9.13
CA GLY A 53 26.17 -32.38 9.55
C GLY A 53 26.75 -33.57 8.77
N GLN A 54 27.06 -33.39 7.48
CA GLN A 54 27.73 -34.40 6.65
C GLN A 54 29.24 -34.49 6.96
N LEU A 55 29.88 -33.34 7.20
CA LEU A 55 31.30 -33.27 7.53
C LEU A 55 31.61 -34.04 8.82
N THR A 56 30.79 -33.85 9.86
CA THR A 56 30.95 -34.54 11.17
C THR A 56 30.76 -36.06 11.09
N LYS A 57 30.07 -36.57 10.06
CA LYS A 57 29.85 -38.00 9.83
C LYS A 57 30.94 -38.68 8.99
N SER A 58 31.78 -37.91 8.29
CA SER A 58 32.80 -38.44 7.37
C SER A 58 34.10 -38.77 8.11
N ARG A 59 34.42 -40.07 8.27
CA ARG A 59 35.59 -40.55 9.04
C ARG A 59 36.92 -40.60 8.26
N ASP A 60 36.89 -40.70 6.93
CA ASP A 60 38.08 -40.91 6.09
C ASP A 60 38.29 -39.75 5.09
N THR A 61 38.41 -38.53 5.60
CA THR A 61 38.63 -37.34 4.75
C THR A 61 40.11 -36.97 4.70
N SER A 62 40.69 -36.84 3.51
CA SER A 62 42.08 -36.41 3.36
C SER A 62 42.28 -34.94 3.77
N VAL A 63 43.51 -34.57 4.16
CA VAL A 63 43.85 -33.19 4.55
C VAL A 63 43.52 -32.16 3.45
N MET A 64 43.75 -32.52 2.19
CA MET A 64 43.44 -31.65 1.04
C MET A 64 41.93 -31.46 0.85
N GLN A 65 41.14 -32.53 1.05
CA GLN A 65 39.68 -32.44 1.04
C GLN A 65 39.19 -31.55 2.19
N LEU A 66 39.72 -31.72 3.41
CA LEU A 66 39.36 -30.88 4.56
C LEU A 66 39.63 -29.38 4.29
N GLN A 67 40.77 -29.03 3.71
CA GLN A 67 41.09 -27.64 3.35
C GLN A 67 40.10 -27.06 2.31
N THR A 68 39.74 -27.84 1.30
CA THR A 68 38.77 -27.43 0.28
C THR A 68 37.37 -27.22 0.88
N MET A 69 36.95 -28.12 1.78
CA MET A 69 35.68 -28.03 2.48
C MET A 69 35.62 -26.80 3.40
N GLN A 70 36.71 -26.50 4.11
CA GLN A 70 36.80 -25.31 4.96
C GLN A 70 36.69 -24.01 4.15
N ALA A 71 37.44 -23.88 3.05
CA ALA A 71 37.39 -22.70 2.20
C ALA A 71 35.99 -22.46 1.61
N PHE A 72 35.28 -23.54 1.29
CA PHE A 72 33.90 -23.46 0.82
C PHE A 72 32.93 -23.05 1.94
N LEU A 73 33.08 -23.58 3.16
CA LEU A 73 32.31 -23.15 4.33
C LEU A 73 32.51 -21.67 4.64
N ASP A 74 33.73 -21.16 4.52
CA ASP A 74 34.02 -19.74 4.74
C ASP A 74 33.28 -18.87 3.71
N LYS A 75 33.19 -19.32 2.45
CA LYS A 75 32.43 -18.65 1.40
C LYS A 75 30.92 -18.65 1.69
N VAL A 76 30.35 -19.77 2.12
CA VAL A 76 28.93 -19.87 2.49
C VAL A 76 28.63 -18.97 3.69
N THR A 77 29.49 -18.97 4.70
CA THR A 77 29.36 -18.12 5.89
C THR A 77 29.40 -16.64 5.54
N SER A 78 30.33 -16.24 4.65
CA SER A 78 30.40 -14.87 4.13
C SER A 78 29.13 -14.48 3.36
N ALA A 79 28.59 -15.38 2.53
CA ALA A 79 27.34 -15.16 1.81
C ALA A 79 26.14 -15.01 2.78
N ILE A 80 26.03 -15.86 3.80
CA ILE A 80 25.02 -15.76 4.86
C ILE A 80 25.09 -14.40 5.54
N HIS A 81 26.30 -13.94 5.90
CA HIS A 81 26.49 -12.65 6.53
C HIS A 81 26.02 -11.49 5.63
N SER A 82 26.42 -11.50 4.36
CA SER A 82 26.01 -10.50 3.37
C SER A 82 24.50 -10.50 3.18
N GLN A 83 23.89 -11.67 3.03
CA GLN A 83 22.46 -11.82 2.82
C GLN A 83 21.66 -11.37 4.05
N THR A 84 22.13 -11.68 5.25
CA THR A 84 21.53 -11.22 6.51
C THR A 84 21.54 -9.69 6.60
N GLN A 85 22.65 -9.04 6.22
CA GLN A 85 22.73 -7.59 6.19
C GLN A 85 21.75 -7.00 5.18
N GLN A 86 21.64 -7.61 4.00
CA GLN A 86 20.72 -7.16 2.94
C GLN A 86 19.25 -7.29 3.35
N VAL A 87 18.86 -8.39 3.99
CA VAL A 87 17.51 -8.57 4.55
C VAL A 87 17.21 -7.48 5.56
N ARG A 88 18.12 -7.21 6.52
CA ARG A 88 17.91 -6.15 7.52
C ARG A 88 17.73 -4.77 6.91
N GLN A 89 18.51 -4.44 5.88
CA GLN A 89 18.36 -3.18 5.15
C GLN A 89 17.00 -3.11 4.45
N LEU A 90 16.56 -4.21 3.83
CA LEU A 90 15.26 -4.28 3.18
C LEU A 90 14.11 -4.22 4.19
N ASP A 91 14.25 -4.79 5.38
CA ASP A 91 13.26 -4.66 6.46
C ASP A 91 13.04 -3.18 6.83
N GLU A 92 14.12 -2.41 6.99
CA GLU A 92 14.01 -0.96 7.25
C GLU A 92 13.32 -0.20 6.11
N VAL A 93 13.58 -0.60 4.86
CA VAL A 93 12.95 0.00 3.68
C VAL A 93 11.46 -0.37 3.60
N VAL A 94 11.10 -1.63 3.89
CA VAL A 94 9.72 -2.12 3.94
C VAL A 94 8.93 -1.36 5.00
N GLU A 95 9.48 -1.17 6.20
CA GLU A 95 8.81 -0.41 7.26
C GLU A 95 8.56 1.04 6.86
N LYS A 96 9.52 1.69 6.21
CA LYS A 96 9.36 3.06 5.68
C LYS A 96 8.28 3.13 4.60
N ALA A 97 8.32 2.22 3.63
CA ALA A 97 7.33 2.17 2.55
C ALA A 97 5.92 1.87 3.08
N HIS A 98 5.82 0.98 4.08
CA HIS A 98 4.54 0.68 4.74
C HIS A 98 3.98 1.90 5.48
N ALA A 99 4.82 2.63 6.21
CA ALA A 99 4.42 3.86 6.89
C ALA A 99 3.93 4.93 5.90
N GLU A 100 4.63 5.12 4.78
CA GLU A 100 4.23 6.04 3.72
C GLU A 100 2.89 5.64 3.09
N TRP A 101 2.72 4.37 2.72
CA TRP A 101 1.45 3.84 2.22
C TRP A 101 0.30 4.08 3.20
N LEU A 102 0.52 3.85 4.50
CA LEU A 102 -0.48 4.08 5.53
C LEU A 102 -0.87 5.56 5.63
N GLU A 103 0.10 6.48 5.57
CA GLU A 103 -0.15 7.93 5.55
C GLU A 103 -1.02 8.32 4.34
N LYS A 104 -0.65 7.87 3.13
CA LYS A 104 -1.42 8.13 1.91
C LYS A 104 -2.83 7.56 2.01
N ARG A 105 -2.99 6.36 2.58
CA ARG A 105 -4.29 5.72 2.78
C ARG A 105 -5.19 6.52 3.71
N VAL A 106 -4.66 6.99 4.83
CA VAL A 106 -5.40 7.84 5.79
C VAL A 106 -5.81 9.15 5.14
N ARG A 107 -4.92 9.77 4.36
CA ARG A 107 -5.21 11.00 3.61
C ARG A 107 -6.33 10.80 2.60
N HIS A 108 -6.24 9.76 1.76
CA HIS A 108 -7.26 9.42 0.77
C HIS A 108 -8.63 9.22 1.42
N GLN A 109 -8.71 8.38 2.46
CA GLN A 109 -9.96 8.14 3.20
C GLN A 109 -10.55 9.40 3.85
N SER A 110 -9.70 10.31 4.31
CA SER A 110 -10.13 11.57 4.91
C SER A 110 -10.74 12.51 3.86
N LEU A 111 -10.13 12.59 2.68
CA LEU A 111 -10.64 13.37 1.55
C LEU A 111 -11.93 12.78 0.98
N GLU A 112 -12.00 11.46 0.85
CA GLU A 112 -13.20 10.74 0.39
C GLU A 112 -14.40 11.03 1.32
N LYS A 113 -14.22 10.90 2.64
CA LYS A 113 -15.25 11.22 3.63
C LYS A 113 -15.70 12.69 3.55
N LEU A 114 -14.76 13.61 3.35
CA LEU A 114 -15.08 15.02 3.19
C LEU A 114 -15.88 15.28 1.91
N CYS A 115 -15.54 14.60 0.81
CA CYS A 115 -16.23 14.68 -0.46
C CYS A 115 -17.68 14.21 -0.32
N GLN A 116 -17.88 13.00 0.21
CA GLN A 116 -19.20 12.42 0.45
C GLN A 116 -20.09 13.33 1.31
N LYS A 117 -19.51 13.96 2.35
CA LYS A 117 -20.25 14.92 3.18
C LYS A 117 -20.72 16.14 2.39
N ILE A 118 -19.84 16.73 1.58
CA ILE A 118 -20.16 17.90 0.77
C ILE A 118 -21.18 17.56 -0.33
N GLU A 119 -21.07 16.39 -0.95
CA GLU A 119 -22.06 15.89 -1.92
C GLU A 119 -23.44 15.78 -1.29
N LYS A 120 -23.53 15.15 -0.12
CA LYS A 120 -24.79 15.02 0.61
C LYS A 120 -25.40 16.37 0.95
N ASP A 121 -24.60 17.31 1.45
CA ASP A 121 -25.07 18.67 1.77
C ASP A 121 -25.52 19.43 0.52
N HIS A 122 -24.87 19.18 -0.63
CA HIS A 122 -25.24 19.79 -1.91
C HIS A 122 -26.56 19.23 -2.44
N HIS A 123 -26.73 17.90 -2.44
CA HIS A 123 -27.98 17.25 -2.84
C HIS A 123 -29.16 17.69 -1.97
N ALA A 124 -29.01 17.70 -0.64
CA ALA A 124 -30.06 18.15 0.27
C ALA A 124 -30.48 19.60 0.03
N LYS A 125 -29.55 20.47 -0.38
CA LYS A 125 -29.87 21.86 -0.76
C LYS A 125 -30.63 21.96 -2.06
N LEU A 126 -30.25 21.17 -3.07
CA LEU A 126 -30.95 21.12 -4.35
C LEU A 126 -32.37 20.59 -4.17
N GLU A 127 -32.56 19.48 -3.46
CA GLU A 127 -33.88 18.91 -3.16
C GLU A 127 -34.79 19.94 -2.48
N LYS A 128 -34.26 20.70 -1.50
CA LYS A 128 -35.03 21.75 -0.83
C LYS A 128 -35.40 22.91 -1.76
N GLN A 129 -34.53 23.26 -2.71
CA GLN A 129 -34.81 24.30 -3.71
C GLN A 129 -35.87 23.84 -4.71
N GLU A 130 -35.77 22.60 -5.19
CA GLU A 130 -36.75 21.98 -6.09
C GLU A 130 -38.13 21.87 -5.43
N GLN A 131 -38.18 21.39 -4.18
CA GLN A 131 -39.43 21.32 -3.43
C GLN A 131 -40.09 22.70 -3.30
N LYS A 132 -39.31 23.73 -2.95
CA LYS A 132 -39.83 25.10 -2.82
C LYS A 132 -40.40 25.62 -4.14
N LEU A 133 -39.72 25.36 -5.27
CA LEU A 133 -40.20 25.75 -6.60
C LEU A 133 -41.52 25.03 -6.97
N LEU A 134 -41.63 23.74 -6.64
CA LEU A 134 -42.85 22.96 -6.88
C LEU A 134 -44.02 23.49 -6.04
N ASP A 135 -43.78 23.82 -4.77
CA ASP A 135 -44.79 24.42 -3.88
C ASP A 135 -45.26 25.79 -4.39
N GLU A 136 -44.33 26.63 -4.87
CA GLU A 136 -44.65 27.93 -5.48
C GLU A 136 -45.51 27.76 -6.75
N LEU A 137 -45.16 26.84 -7.65
CA LEU A 137 -45.95 26.55 -8.85
C LEU A 137 -47.33 25.98 -8.53
N ALA A 138 -47.43 25.10 -7.53
CA ALA A 138 -48.70 24.54 -7.08
C ALA A 138 -49.62 25.63 -6.50
N SER A 139 -49.07 26.53 -5.68
CA SER A 139 -49.84 27.64 -5.10
C SER A 139 -50.32 28.64 -6.17
N GLN A 140 -49.51 28.96 -7.18
CA GLN A 140 -49.91 29.82 -8.29
C GLN A 140 -51.07 29.23 -9.11
N ARG A 141 -51.03 27.93 -9.41
CA ARG A 141 -52.12 27.23 -10.11
C ARG A 141 -53.41 27.22 -9.30
N PHE A 142 -53.30 27.00 -7.99
CA PHE A 142 -54.46 27.03 -7.09
C PHE A 142 -55.12 28.42 -7.05
N VAL A 143 -54.32 29.49 -6.96
CA VAL A 143 -54.82 30.87 -6.98
C VAL A 143 -55.50 31.22 -8.30
N HIS A 144 -54.98 30.74 -9.44
CA HIS A 144 -55.60 30.99 -10.74
C HIS A 144 -56.92 30.23 -10.94
N GLY A 145 -57.02 28.99 -10.44
CA GLY A 145 -58.26 28.20 -10.50
C GLY A 145 -59.42 28.80 -9.69
N PHE A 146 -59.14 29.62 -8.67
CA PHE A 146 -60.15 30.35 -7.89
C PHE A 146 -60.63 31.67 -8.53
N ARG A 147 -60.01 32.12 -9.63
CA ARG A 147 -60.35 33.39 -10.31
C ARG A 147 -61.19 33.22 -11.58
N GLU A 148 -61.47 31.98 -12.00
CA GLU A 148 -62.26 31.66 -13.19
C GLU A 148 -63.68 31.10 -12.88
N ASP A 149 -64.06 31.02 -11.59
CA ASP A 149 -65.44 30.80 -11.12
C ASP A 149 -66.05 32.10 -10.56
#